data_AF-A0AAV0IQU3-F1
#
_entry.id   AF-A0AAV0IQU3-F1
#
_cell.length_a   1.000
_cell.length_b   1.000
_cell.length_c   1.000
_cell.angle_alpha   90.00
_cell.angle_beta   90.00
_cell.angle_gamma   90.00
#
_symmetry.space_group_name_H-M   'P 1'
#
loop_
_entity.id
_entity.type
_entity.pdbx_description
1 polymer ?
#
loop_
_entity_poly.entity_id
_entity_poly.type
_entity_poly.pdbx_seq_one_letter_code
_entity_poly.pdbx_strand_id
1 'polypeptide(L)'
;MVEVKLGNSAFVVDLKNRTCTCGAWDLSGLPCCHVLSAIGLMRLHLEDYVDPFYFVPTVAKVYKVGIPCLVGQQAWPRAEGYPIYPPKQKKMPGRPKKKRRKEAGELEKRLHRDGRPSGTGMSKKGVLLHCSNCGSAGHNVRKCPNPQTGGSNRGRGRGQQAGGSTRGRGIGQQAEGSTRPKVCHLFMC
;
A
#
# COMPACT_ATOMS: atom_id res chain seq x y z
N MET A 1 24.37 -40.67 -18.10
CA MET A 1 23.21 -39.93 -18.65
C MET A 1 21.97 -40.76 -18.43
N VAL A 2 20.85 -40.12 -18.08
CA VAL A 2 19.53 -40.74 -17.85
C VAL A 2 18.50 -39.98 -18.66
N GLU A 3 17.61 -40.71 -19.33
CA GLU A 3 16.44 -40.12 -19.96
C GLU A 3 15.26 -40.15 -18.97
N VAL A 4 14.62 -39.01 -18.76
CA VAL A 4 13.46 -38.84 -17.89
C VAL A 4 12.30 -38.31 -18.71
N LYS A 5 11.15 -38.99 -18.65
CA LYS A 5 9.94 -38.59 -19.36
C LYS A 5 9.02 -37.81 -18.43
N LEU A 6 8.57 -36.64 -18.88
CA LEU A 6 7.57 -35.83 -18.20
C LEU A 6 6.46 -35.48 -19.21
N GLY A 7 5.30 -36.11 -19.06
CA GLY A 7 4.22 -36.04 -20.04
C GLY A 7 4.66 -36.59 -21.40
N ASN A 8 4.47 -35.80 -22.46
CA ASN A 8 4.82 -36.18 -23.83
C ASN A 8 6.24 -35.77 -24.23
N SER A 9 7.04 -35.24 -23.30
CA SER A 9 8.41 -34.80 -23.54
C SER A 9 9.42 -35.68 -22.82
N ALA A 10 10.58 -35.88 -23.44
CA ALA A 10 11.72 -36.58 -22.86
C ALA A 10 12.87 -35.60 -22.62
N PHE A 11 13.52 -35.74 -21.46
CA PHE A 11 14.63 -34.89 -21.03
C PHE A 11 15.84 -35.76 -20.74
N VAL A 12 17.02 -35.30 -21.15
CA VAL A 12 18.28 -35.98 -20.85
C VAL A 12 18.93 -35.29 -19.67
N VAL A 13 19.29 -36.07 -18.66
CA VAL A 13 20.00 -35.63 -17.46
C VAL A 13 21.40 -36.23 -17.48
N ASP A 14 22.41 -35.38 -17.36
CA ASP A 14 23.78 -35.81 -17.14
C ASP A 14 24.23 -35.43 -15.72
N LEU A 15 24.17 -36.40 -14.81
CA LEU A 15 24.58 -36.22 -13.42
C LEU A 15 26.09 -35.96 -13.27
N LYS A 16 26.94 -36.40 -14.21
CA LYS A 16 28.39 -36.18 -14.13
C LYS A 16 28.74 -34.74 -14.49
N ASN A 17 28.14 -34.25 -15.58
CA ASN A 17 28.35 -32.89 -16.06
C ASN A 17 27.45 -31.86 -15.37
N ARG A 18 26.54 -32.32 -14.49
CA ARG A 18 25.54 -31.49 -13.79
C ARG A 18 24.62 -30.71 -14.72
N THR A 19 24.19 -31.33 -15.81
CA THR A 19 23.37 -30.67 -16.83
C THR A 19 22.02 -31.37 -17.03
N CYS A 20 21.02 -30.62 -17.46
CA CYS A 20 19.72 -31.15 -17.85
C CYS A 20 19.21 -30.43 -19.10
N THR A 21 18.62 -31.15 -20.05
CA THR A 21 18.11 -30.53 -21.29
C THR A 21 17.01 -29.49 -21.08
N CYS A 22 16.39 -29.42 -19.89
CA CYS A 22 15.47 -28.33 -19.57
C CYS A 22 16.18 -27.01 -19.20
N GLY A 23 17.51 -27.01 -19.02
CA GLY A 23 18.33 -25.84 -18.70
C GLY A 23 18.21 -25.30 -17.28
N ALA A 24 17.21 -25.76 -16.51
CA ALA A 24 16.96 -25.23 -15.17
C ALA A 24 18.12 -25.49 -14.21
N TRP A 25 18.76 -26.65 -14.30
CA TRP A 25 19.90 -26.99 -13.45
C TRP A 25 21.14 -26.19 -13.81
N ASP A 26 21.41 -26.00 -15.11
CA ASP A 26 22.54 -25.21 -15.60
C ASP A 26 22.43 -23.73 -15.20
N LEU A 27 21.20 -23.18 -15.20
CA LEU A 27 20.94 -21.78 -14.87
C LEU A 27 20.97 -21.49 -13.36
N SER A 28 20.45 -22.40 -12.55
CA SER A 28 20.26 -22.16 -11.12
C SER A 28 21.26 -22.89 -10.23
N GLY A 29 21.95 -23.91 -10.71
CA GLY A 29 22.75 -24.82 -9.87
C GLY A 29 21.90 -25.70 -8.94
N LEU A 30 20.57 -25.60 -9.01
CA LEU A 30 19.63 -26.41 -8.22
C LEU A 30 19.03 -27.54 -9.08
N PRO A 31 19.00 -28.79 -8.58
CA PRO A 31 18.37 -29.92 -9.27
C PRO A 31 16.91 -29.63 -9.62
N CYS A 32 16.56 -29.74 -10.91
CA CYS A 32 15.18 -29.65 -11.37
C CYS A 32 14.43 -30.97 -11.16
N CYS A 33 13.12 -31.00 -11.39
CA CYS A 33 12.31 -32.21 -11.22
C CYS A 33 12.83 -33.43 -11.99
N HIS A 34 13.39 -33.24 -13.20
CA HIS A 34 13.99 -34.33 -13.97
C HIS A 34 15.24 -34.90 -13.30
N VAL A 35 16.09 -34.02 -12.78
CA VAL A 35 17.32 -34.39 -12.07
C VAL A 35 16.96 -35.12 -10.77
N LEU A 36 15.95 -34.64 -10.03
CA LEU A 36 15.44 -35.32 -8.84
C LEU A 36 14.96 -36.75 -9.16
N SER A 37 14.23 -36.93 -10.27
CA SER A 37 13.83 -38.27 -10.71
C SER A 37 15.02 -39.16 -11.05
N ALA A 38 16.03 -38.64 -11.75
CA ALA A 38 17.24 -39.38 -12.11
C ALA A 38 18.07 -39.79 -10.87
N ILE A 39 18.24 -38.88 -9.91
CA ILE A 39 18.91 -39.13 -8.63
C ILE A 39 18.18 -40.23 -7.84
N GLY A 40 16.85 -40.11 -7.75
CA GLY A 40 16.02 -41.11 -7.07
C GLY A 40 16.12 -42.50 -7.71
N LEU A 41 16.13 -42.57 -9.05
CA LEU A 41 16.31 -43.82 -9.79
C LEU A 41 17.66 -44.48 -9.51
N MET A 42 18.73 -43.68 -9.42
CA MET A 42 20.08 -44.17 -9.13
C MET A 42 20.36 -44.36 -7.63
N ARG A 43 19.42 -44.01 -6.74
CA ARG A 43 19.56 -44.05 -5.28
C ARG A 43 20.78 -43.25 -4.78
N LEU A 44 20.99 -42.07 -5.34
CA LEU A 44 22.07 -41.16 -4.98
C LEU A 44 21.56 -40.10 -3.99
N HIS A 45 22.48 -39.45 -3.29
CA HIS A 45 22.17 -38.37 -2.37
C HIS A 45 21.95 -37.06 -3.13
N LEU A 46 20.87 -36.36 -2.80
CA LEU A 46 20.50 -35.11 -3.48
C LEU A 46 21.52 -34.01 -3.23
N GLU A 47 22.04 -33.97 -2.01
CA GLU A 47 22.95 -32.97 -1.50
C GLU A 47 24.22 -32.87 -2.36
N ASP A 48 24.68 -34.00 -2.92
CA ASP A 48 25.86 -34.05 -3.78
C ASP A 48 25.66 -33.31 -5.11
N TYR A 49 24.41 -33.08 -5.53
CA TYR A 49 24.05 -32.47 -6.82
C TYR A 49 23.59 -31.01 -6.70
N VAL A 50 23.48 -30.49 -5.48
CA VAL A 50 23.23 -29.06 -5.23
C VAL A 50 24.55 -28.30 -5.38
N ASP A 51 24.50 -27.09 -5.95
CA ASP A 51 25.67 -26.22 -5.99
C ASP A 51 26.10 -25.81 -4.57
N PRO A 52 27.40 -25.91 -4.21
CA PRO A 52 27.89 -25.51 -2.89
C PRO A 52 27.58 -24.07 -2.49
N PHE A 53 27.25 -23.18 -3.44
CA PHE A 53 26.81 -21.82 -3.18
C PHE A 53 25.60 -21.75 -2.23
N TYR A 54 24.73 -22.76 -2.26
CA TYR A 54 23.53 -22.82 -1.42
C TYR A 54 23.76 -23.39 -0.02
N PHE A 55 24.98 -23.84 0.30
CA PHE A 55 25.25 -24.45 1.60
C PHE A 55 25.45 -23.39 2.68
N VAL A 56 24.93 -23.67 3.87
CA VAL A 56 25.09 -22.83 5.07
C VAL A 56 26.53 -22.37 5.30
N PRO A 57 27.58 -23.22 5.26
CA PRO A 57 28.96 -22.77 5.41
C PRO A 57 29.38 -21.74 4.35
N THR A 58 28.93 -21.90 3.10
CA THR A 58 29.25 -20.96 2.01
C THR A 58 28.54 -19.63 2.21
N VAL A 59 27.23 -19.66 2.51
CA VAL A 59 26.44 -18.47 2.80
C VAL A 59 27.01 -17.73 4.02
N ALA A 60 27.31 -18.44 5.11
CA ALA A 60 27.92 -17.86 6.30
C ALA A 60 29.28 -17.22 6.00
N LYS A 61 30.08 -17.80 5.10
CA LYS A 61 31.35 -17.23 4.65
C LYS A 61 31.15 -15.95 3.84
N VAL A 62 30.17 -15.91 2.93
CA VAL A 62 29.85 -14.73 2.11
C VAL A 62 29.39 -13.56 2.99
N TYR A 63 28.51 -13.82 3.96
CA TYR A 63 27.97 -12.81 4.86
C TYR A 63 28.78 -12.62 6.15
N LYS A 64 29.98 -13.23 6.24
CA LYS A 64 30.87 -13.06 7.40
C LYS A 64 31.28 -11.59 7.57
N VAL A 65 31.45 -10.88 6.46
CA VAL A 65 31.72 -9.45 6.43
C VAL A 65 30.41 -8.72 6.25
N GLY A 66 30.13 -7.75 7.13
CA GLY A 66 28.94 -6.91 7.00
C GLY A 66 28.93 -6.20 5.66
N ILE A 67 27.79 -6.21 4.96
CA ILE A 67 27.61 -5.42 3.75
C ILE A 67 27.66 -3.94 4.18
N PRO A 68 28.62 -3.14 3.70
CA PRO A 68 28.72 -1.75 4.07
C PRO A 68 27.45 -1.01 3.61
N CYS A 69 26.97 -0.08 4.44
CA CYS A 69 25.91 0.82 4.01
C CYS A 69 26.34 1.53 2.72
N LEU A 70 25.44 1.62 1.74
CA LEU A 70 25.68 2.48 0.60
C LEU A 70 25.85 3.91 1.10
N VAL A 71 26.97 4.52 0.71
CA VAL A 71 27.17 5.96 0.88
C VAL A 71 26.07 6.72 0.14
N GLY A 72 25.72 7.92 0.59
CA GLY A 72 24.69 8.72 -0.07
C GLY A 72 25.00 8.98 -1.55
N GLN A 73 23.98 9.31 -2.35
CA GLN A 73 24.08 9.56 -3.80
C GLN A 73 25.25 10.49 -4.17
N GLN A 74 25.58 11.45 -3.30
CA GLN A 74 26.68 12.40 -3.48
C GLN A 74 28.07 11.76 -3.57
N ALA A 75 28.24 10.56 -3.02
CA ALA A 75 29.51 9.83 -3.02
C ALA A 75 29.56 8.72 -4.07
N TRP A 76 28.51 8.58 -4.89
CA TRP A 76 28.50 7.60 -5.97
C TRP A 76 29.37 8.10 -7.13
N PRO A 77 30.16 7.21 -7.75
CA PRO A 77 30.86 7.57 -8.97
C PRO A 77 29.84 7.96 -10.04
N ARG A 78 30.18 8.97 -10.84
CA ARG A 78 29.36 9.35 -11.99
C ARG A 78 29.36 8.18 -12.97
N ALA A 79 28.19 7.68 -13.34
CA ALA A 79 28.09 6.60 -14.31
C ALA A 79 28.75 7.02 -15.63
N GLU A 80 29.69 6.21 -16.11
CA GLU A 80 30.28 6.36 -17.44
C GLU A 80 29.34 5.76 -18.50
N GLY A 81 29.14 6.49 -19.61
CA GLY A 81 28.30 6.05 -20.72
C GLY A 81 27.13 6.99 -21.02
N TYR A 82 26.20 6.51 -21.85
CA TYR A 82 25.03 7.29 -22.24
C TYR A 82 24.07 7.49 -21.06
N PRO A 83 23.49 8.69 -20.90
CA PRO A 83 22.45 8.91 -19.92
C PRO A 83 21.27 7.96 -20.19
N ILE A 84 21.01 7.06 -19.24
CA ILE A 84 19.81 6.21 -19.25
C ILE A 84 18.63 7.09 -18.85
N TYR A 85 17.84 7.49 -19.82
CA TYR A 85 16.58 8.17 -19.55
C TYR A 85 15.52 7.16 -19.16
N PRO A 86 14.63 7.48 -18.20
CA PRO A 86 13.48 6.64 -17.92
C PRO A 86 12.67 6.47 -19.22
N PRO A 87 12.03 5.30 -19.41
CA PRO A 87 11.18 5.08 -20.57
C PRO A 87 10.11 6.17 -20.63
N LYS A 88 9.86 6.71 -21.83
CA LYS A 88 8.82 7.73 -22.03
C LYS A 88 7.49 7.18 -21.51
N GLN A 89 6.95 7.80 -20.47
CA GLN A 89 5.64 7.42 -19.95
C GLN A 89 4.59 7.63 -21.04
N LYS A 90 4.01 6.55 -21.55
CA LYS A 90 2.88 6.62 -22.47
C LYS A 90 1.63 6.92 -21.65
N LYS A 91 0.97 8.05 -21.93
CA LYS A 91 -0.41 8.27 -21.44
C LYS A 91 -1.29 7.25 -22.14
N MET A 92 -1.88 6.33 -21.39
CA MET A 92 -2.85 5.39 -21.95
C MET A 92 -4.01 6.18 -22.59
N PRO A 93 -4.58 5.69 -23.71
CA PRO A 93 -5.77 6.28 -24.29
C PRO A 93 -6.89 6.36 -23.25
N GLY A 94 -7.55 7.52 -23.17
CA GLY A 94 -8.68 7.73 -22.28
C GLY A 94 -8.48 8.89 -21.30
N ARG A 95 -9.58 9.26 -20.65
CA ARG A 95 -9.62 10.38 -19.71
C ARG A 95 -8.86 10.02 -18.42
N PRO A 96 -7.86 10.82 -18.00
CA PRO A 96 -7.23 10.63 -16.70
C PRO A 96 -8.29 10.63 -15.58
N LYS A 97 -8.21 9.67 -14.66
CA LYS A 97 -9.13 9.61 -13.53
C LYS A 97 -8.90 10.82 -12.63
N LYS A 98 -9.96 11.60 -12.35
CA LYS A 98 -9.91 12.77 -11.45
C LYS A 98 -9.65 12.38 -9.99
N LYS A 99 -10.02 11.16 -9.59
CA LYS A 99 -9.80 10.62 -8.25
C LYS A 99 -8.97 9.33 -8.35
N ARG A 100 -8.01 9.15 -7.44
CA ARG A 100 -7.28 7.90 -7.22
C ARG A 100 -8.27 6.76 -6.91
N ARG A 101 -7.97 5.53 -7.34
CA ARG A 101 -8.70 4.35 -6.86
C ARG A 101 -8.39 4.16 -5.37
N LYS A 102 -9.44 4.08 -4.57
CA LYS A 102 -9.33 3.81 -3.15
C LYS A 102 -9.25 2.31 -2.91
N GLU A 103 -8.42 1.90 -1.97
CA GLU A 103 -8.35 0.52 -1.48
C GLU A 103 -9.50 0.22 -0.52
N ALA A 104 -9.78 -1.06 -0.29
CA ALA A 104 -10.83 -1.48 0.64
C ALA A 104 -10.45 -1.03 2.07
N GLY A 105 -11.22 -0.10 2.64
CA GLY A 105 -10.98 0.48 3.97
C GLY A 105 -10.78 2.00 3.98
N GLU A 106 -10.52 2.63 2.82
CA GLU A 106 -10.42 4.09 2.74
C GLU A 106 -11.80 4.76 2.74
N LEU A 107 -12.37 5.02 3.92
CA LEU A 107 -13.64 5.74 4.06
C LEU A 107 -13.51 7.19 3.55
N GLU A 108 -14.40 7.63 2.65
CA GLU A 108 -14.49 9.05 2.28
C GLU A 108 -15.04 9.83 3.47
N LYS A 109 -14.17 10.49 4.24
CA LYS A 109 -14.58 11.56 5.16
C LYS A 109 -15.32 12.58 4.30
N ARG A 110 -16.65 12.61 4.36
CA ARG A 110 -17.44 13.64 3.68
C ARG A 110 -17.09 14.96 4.37
N LEU A 111 -16.33 15.81 3.70
CA LEU A 111 -16.08 17.17 4.17
C LEU A 111 -17.26 18.04 3.73
N HIS A 112 -17.78 18.89 4.61
CA HIS A 112 -18.68 19.96 4.18
C HIS A 112 -17.93 20.98 3.30
N ARG A 113 -18.65 21.86 2.60
CA ARG A 113 -18.09 22.92 1.73
C ARG A 113 -17.13 23.86 2.48
N ASP A 114 -17.29 23.99 3.79
CA ASP A 114 -16.47 24.75 4.74
C ASP A 114 -15.29 23.95 5.33
N GLY A 115 -15.01 22.74 4.84
CA GLY A 115 -13.85 21.93 5.24
C GLY A 115 -14.00 21.18 6.56
N ARG A 116 -15.15 21.30 7.25
CA ARG A 116 -15.40 20.55 8.49
C ARG A 116 -15.73 19.08 8.17
N PRO A 117 -15.25 18.11 8.96
CA PRO A 117 -15.74 16.73 8.88
C PRO A 117 -17.27 16.76 9.03
N SER A 118 -17.99 16.36 7.98
CA SER A 118 -19.39 16.01 8.15
C SER A 118 -19.37 14.81 9.07
N GLY A 119 -19.87 15.00 10.29
CA GLY A 119 -20.01 13.92 11.26
C GLY A 119 -20.73 12.74 10.63
N THR A 120 -20.73 11.61 11.32
CA THR A 120 -21.49 10.40 11.01
C THR A 120 -23.00 10.68 10.96
N GLY A 121 -23.44 11.41 9.95
CA GLY A 121 -24.83 11.70 9.69
C GLY A 121 -25.44 10.44 9.09
N MET A 122 -26.25 9.74 9.87
CA MET A 122 -27.03 8.62 9.36
C MET A 122 -27.82 9.06 8.13
N SER A 123 -27.87 8.17 7.13
CA SER A 123 -28.69 8.35 5.94
C SER A 123 -30.14 8.61 6.36
N LYS A 124 -30.75 9.71 5.89
CA LYS A 124 -32.18 10.00 6.15
C LYS A 124 -33.15 9.06 5.40
N LYS A 125 -32.64 8.00 4.75
CA LYS A 125 -33.49 6.97 4.13
C LYS A 125 -34.20 6.20 5.25
N GLY A 126 -35.53 6.26 5.27
CA GLY A 126 -36.37 5.57 6.26
C GLY A 126 -36.88 6.46 7.41
N VAL A 127 -36.50 7.73 7.48
CA VAL A 127 -37.04 8.66 8.48
C VAL A 127 -38.38 9.19 8.00
N LEU A 128 -39.46 8.89 8.73
CA LEU A 128 -40.77 9.48 8.50
C LEU A 128 -40.71 10.99 8.79
N LEU A 129 -41.01 11.79 7.77
CA LEU A 129 -41.07 13.24 7.90
C LEU A 129 -42.38 13.62 8.60
N HIS A 130 -42.30 14.32 9.73
CA HIS A 130 -43.44 14.92 10.39
C HIS A 130 -43.55 16.41 10.05
N CYS A 131 -44.76 16.87 9.75
CA CYS A 131 -45.05 18.26 9.46
C CYS A 131 -44.91 19.09 10.74
N SER A 132 -44.03 20.09 10.79
CA SER A 132 -43.87 20.92 11.98
C SER A 132 -45.04 21.89 12.26
N ASN A 133 -46.04 21.95 11.37
CA ASN A 133 -47.26 22.74 11.57
C ASN A 133 -48.38 21.92 12.21
N CYS A 134 -48.62 20.69 11.73
CA CYS A 134 -49.72 19.83 12.20
C CYS A 134 -49.28 18.52 12.87
N GLY A 135 -47.97 18.27 12.97
CA GLY A 135 -47.37 17.09 13.59
C GLY A 135 -47.49 15.77 12.80
N SER A 136 -48.38 15.70 11.81
CA SER A 136 -48.66 14.44 11.10
C SER A 136 -47.52 14.01 10.17
N ALA A 137 -47.35 12.69 10.04
CA ALA A 137 -46.32 12.06 9.22
C ALA A 137 -46.67 12.14 7.72
N GLY A 138 -45.65 12.08 6.86
CA GLY A 138 -45.81 11.90 5.42
C GLY A 138 -45.84 13.18 4.58
N HIS A 139 -45.81 14.37 5.20
CA HIS A 139 -45.71 15.63 4.46
C HIS A 139 -44.91 16.70 5.21
N ASN A 140 -44.48 17.73 4.48
CA ASN A 140 -43.78 18.89 5.02
C ASN A 140 -44.77 20.06 5.18
N VAL A 141 -44.49 21.02 6.07
CA VAL A 141 -45.27 22.25 6.27
C VAL A 141 -45.69 22.93 4.96
N ARG A 142 -44.80 22.96 3.97
CA ARG A 142 -45.08 23.56 2.65
C ARG A 142 -46.22 22.90 1.87
N LYS A 143 -46.50 21.62 2.13
CA LYS A 143 -47.59 20.84 1.53
C LYS A 143 -48.59 20.41 2.60
N CYS A 144 -48.68 21.16 3.70
CA CYS A 144 -49.65 20.86 4.76
C CYS A 144 -51.07 21.06 4.21
N PRO A 145 -51.95 20.04 4.32
CA PRO A 145 -53.36 20.18 3.95
C PRO A 145 -54.08 21.27 4.74
N ASN A 146 -53.55 21.62 5.93
CA ASN A 146 -54.09 22.67 6.79
C ASN A 146 -53.02 23.77 7.00
N PRO A 147 -52.84 24.70 6.04
CA PRO A 147 -51.87 25.79 6.18
C PRO A 147 -52.38 26.83 7.18
N GLN A 148 -51.67 26.98 8.30
CA GLN A 148 -51.95 28.07 9.26
C GLN A 148 -51.46 29.40 8.68
N THR A 149 -52.36 30.36 8.51
CA THR A 149 -52.09 31.74 8.08
C THR A 149 -51.48 32.58 9.23
N GLY A 150 -50.19 32.92 9.10
CA GLY A 150 -49.46 33.95 9.87
C GLY A 150 -49.08 33.56 11.31
N GLY A 151 -47.90 33.82 11.86
CA GLY A 151 -46.66 34.45 11.41
C GLY A 151 -45.76 34.64 12.65
N SER A 152 -44.44 34.48 12.51
CA SER A 152 -43.45 35.35 13.17
C SER A 152 -42.06 35.03 12.63
N ASN A 153 -41.60 35.96 11.80
CA ASN A 153 -40.29 36.01 11.19
C ASN A 153 -39.27 36.38 12.27
N ARG A 154 -38.56 35.41 12.87
CA ARG A 154 -37.31 35.73 13.60
C ARG A 154 -36.19 35.85 12.59
N GLY A 155 -36.12 37.04 11.99
CA GLY A 155 -35.04 37.48 11.15
C GLY A 155 -33.69 37.38 11.87
N ARG A 156 -32.68 36.92 11.13
CA ARG A 156 -31.27 37.00 11.49
C ARG A 156 -30.86 38.47 11.59
N GLY A 157 -30.61 38.95 12.81
CA GLY A 157 -29.94 40.23 13.04
C GLY A 157 -28.44 40.08 12.86
N ARG A 158 -27.88 40.80 11.90
CA ARG A 158 -26.43 41.08 11.75
C ARG A 158 -26.17 42.41 12.46
N GLY A 159 -25.54 42.37 13.63
CA GLY A 159 -24.98 43.54 14.31
C GLY A 159 -23.51 43.71 13.96
N GLN A 160 -23.19 44.80 13.28
CA GLN A 160 -21.83 45.31 13.12
C GLN A 160 -21.41 46.00 14.43
N GLN A 161 -20.15 45.87 14.83
CA GLN A 161 -19.42 46.96 15.47
C GLN A 161 -17.90 46.72 15.36
N ALA A 162 -17.24 47.75 14.84
CA ALA A 162 -15.80 47.90 14.77
C ALA A 162 -15.27 48.50 16.06
N GLY A 163 -13.97 48.28 16.32
CA GLY A 163 -13.17 49.19 17.14
C GLY A 163 -12.32 48.50 18.20
N GLY A 164 -11.03 48.84 18.23
CA GLY A 164 -10.25 48.82 19.47
C GLY A 164 -8.95 48.04 19.46
N SER A 165 -7.89 48.69 18.96
CA SER A 165 -6.47 48.37 19.18
C SER A 165 -6.12 48.23 20.67
N THR A 166 -5.24 47.29 21.02
CA THR A 166 -4.04 47.58 21.84
C THR A 166 -2.96 46.50 21.67
N ARG A 167 -1.71 46.98 21.75
CA ARG A 167 -0.45 46.26 21.53
C ARG A 167 -0.06 45.41 22.74
N GLY A 168 0.63 44.31 22.51
CA GLY A 168 1.39 43.60 23.55
C GLY A 168 2.43 42.64 22.94
N ARG A 169 3.70 43.05 22.95
CA ARG A 169 4.87 42.16 22.73
C ARG A 169 5.02 41.26 23.95
N GLY A 170 5.36 39.99 23.75
CA GLY A 170 5.67 39.07 24.86
C GLY A 170 6.18 37.71 24.40
N ILE A 171 7.51 37.64 24.21
CA ILE A 171 8.44 36.58 24.65
C ILE A 171 8.06 35.12 24.37
N GLY A 172 8.91 34.47 23.55
CA GLY A 172 8.93 33.03 23.38
C GLY A 172 9.41 32.29 24.63
N GLN A 173 8.90 31.08 24.81
CA GLN A 173 9.52 30.06 25.64
C GLN A 173 9.49 28.72 24.91
N GLN A 174 10.63 28.05 24.97
CA GLN A 174 10.89 26.70 24.53
C GLN A 174 10.17 25.73 25.47
N ALA A 175 9.70 24.60 24.95
CA ALA A 175 9.34 23.44 25.77
C ALA A 175 9.84 22.17 25.07
N GLU A 176 11.03 21.81 25.52
CA GLU A 176 11.60 20.49 25.81
C GLU A 176 10.81 19.23 25.40
N GLY A 177 11.58 18.27 24.88
CA GLY A 177 11.14 16.95 24.47
C GLY A 177 10.78 16.04 25.64
N SER A 178 9.82 15.15 25.37
CA SER A 178 9.54 13.99 26.20
C SER A 178 9.57 12.75 25.32
N THR A 179 10.69 12.03 25.44
CA THR A 179 10.88 10.67 24.94
C THR A 179 9.87 9.72 25.59
N ARG A 180 9.03 9.07 24.78
CA ARG A 180 8.26 7.88 25.19
C ARG A 180 8.91 6.62 24.63
N PRO A 181 9.20 5.59 25.45
CA PRO A 181 9.79 4.35 25.00
C PRO A 181 8.78 3.54 24.18
N LYS A 182 9.21 3.04 23.01
CA LYS A 182 8.48 2.05 22.23
C LYS A 182 8.85 0.67 22.75
N VAL A 183 7.89 0.00 23.40
CA VAL A 183 7.96 -1.43 23.67
C VAL A 183 7.58 -2.15 22.37
N CYS A 184 8.53 -2.89 21.80
CA CYS A 184 8.34 -3.74 20.65
C CYS A 184 7.87 -5.12 21.15
N HIS A 185 6.61 -5.47 20.94
CA HIS A 185 6.17 -6.85 21.05
C HIS A 185 6.46 -7.59 19.75
N LEU A 186 7.41 -8.50 19.84
CA LEU A 186 7.74 -9.55 18.89
C LEU A 186 6.50 -10.45 18.70
N PHE A 187 5.99 -10.58 17.48
CA PHE A 187 5.11 -11.70 17.11
C PHE A 187 5.80 -12.50 16.01
N MET A 188 6.18 -13.72 16.38
CA MET A 188 6.55 -14.80 15.48
C MET A 188 5.28 -15.32 14.80
N CYS A 189 5.36 -15.51 13.47
CA CYS A 189 4.69 -16.58 12.74
C CYS A 189 5.76 -17.23 11.87
#